data_AF-A0A9N9HVG8-F1
#
_entry.id   AF-A0A9N9HVG8-F1
#
_cell.length_a   1.000
_cell.length_b   1.000
_cell.length_c   1.000
_cell.angle_alpha   90.00
_cell.angle_beta   90.00
_cell.angle_gamma   90.00
#
_symmetry.space_group_name_H-M   'P 1'
#
loop_
_entity.id
_entity.type
_entity.pdbx_description
1 polymer ?
#
loop_
_entity_poly.entity_id
_entity_poly.type
_entity_poly.pdbx_seq_one_letter_code
_entity_poly.pdbx_strand_id
1 'polypeptide(L)'
;MAGGHGFGHPDYDRKSNEEYIEAQLQAYISRLKSDKIPINIGIEQPNSADHKQWLAYIKEVKKFSEEMKHNAEWTFVGVLISQTYKIMQILINKKFKDDDKCKKDLMTILTNSIPDDTSATQAGRCKQVYDHITDLILKLEDQKILIETWYPLLNKASVTYHFLHNSNFKRKKKFNLYEEFINLLVSEYKK
;
A
#
# COMPACT_ATOMS: atom_id res chain seq x y z
N MET A 1 -12.28 -58.50 -1.04
CA MET A 1 -13.54 -57.98 -0.48
C MET A 1 -13.18 -57.02 0.66
N ALA A 2 -13.81 -55.83 0.66
CA ALA A 2 -13.99 -54.82 1.73
C ALA A 2 -12.85 -54.61 2.76
N GLY A 3 -12.32 -53.41 3.03
CA GLY A 3 -12.94 -52.09 3.09
C GLY A 3 -12.98 -51.62 4.56
N GLY A 4 -12.44 -50.43 4.86
CA GLY A 4 -12.46 -49.88 6.22
C GLY A 4 -11.64 -48.60 6.39
N HIS A 5 -12.16 -47.48 5.89
CA HIS A 5 -11.67 -46.13 6.13
C HIS A 5 -11.86 -45.72 7.61
N GLY A 6 -10.81 -45.20 8.24
CA GLY A 6 -10.88 -44.43 9.49
C GLY A 6 -10.50 -42.98 9.20
N PHE A 7 -11.51 -42.11 9.24
CA PHE A 7 -11.46 -40.68 8.92
C PHE A 7 -10.57 -39.89 9.90
N GLY A 8 -9.65 -39.08 9.37
CA GLY A 8 -9.03 -37.98 10.11
C GLY A 8 -10.07 -36.89 10.39
N HIS A 9 -10.27 -36.57 11.66
CA HIS A 9 -11.24 -35.56 12.11
C HIS A 9 -10.84 -34.15 11.61
N PRO A 10 -11.68 -33.43 10.88
CA PRO A 10 -11.39 -32.08 10.36
C PRO A 10 -11.47 -30.96 11.42
N ASP A 11 -11.78 -31.28 12.68
CA ASP A 11 -11.99 -30.28 13.73
C ASP A 11 -10.69 -29.85 14.45
N TYR A 12 -9.62 -30.63 14.32
CA TYR A 12 -8.34 -30.34 14.98
C TYR A 12 -7.56 -29.18 14.32
N ASP A 13 -7.79 -28.92 13.03
CA ASP A 13 -7.16 -27.81 12.29
C ASP A 13 -7.93 -26.48 12.42
N ARG A 14 -9.19 -26.51 12.89
CA ARG A 14 -10.02 -25.31 13.04
C ARG A 14 -9.77 -24.60 14.36
N LYS A 15 -9.69 -25.35 15.47
CA LYS A 15 -9.40 -24.81 16.81
C LYS A 15 -8.02 -24.15 16.88
N SER A 16 -6.99 -24.74 16.28
CA SER A 16 -5.64 -24.17 16.28
C SER A 16 -5.55 -22.87 15.47
N ASN A 17 -6.35 -22.74 14.40
CA ASN A 17 -6.42 -21.53 13.59
C ASN A 17 -7.21 -20.42 14.29
N GLU A 18 -8.31 -20.74 14.97
CA GLU A 18 -9.09 -19.75 15.74
C GLU A 18 -8.28 -19.20 16.91
N GLU A 19 -7.61 -20.08 17.68
CA GLU A 19 -6.71 -19.68 18.77
C GLU A 19 -5.52 -18.84 18.26
N TYR A 20 -4.95 -19.18 17.10
CA TYR A 20 -3.89 -18.40 16.48
C TYR A 20 -4.37 -17.01 16.04
N ILE A 21 -5.54 -16.93 15.39
CA ILE A 21 -6.14 -15.65 14.99
C ILE A 21 -6.46 -14.81 16.22
N GLU A 22 -7.00 -15.41 17.28
CA GLU A 22 -7.30 -14.73 18.54
C GLU A 22 -6.03 -14.21 19.22
N ALA A 23 -4.95 -15.01 19.26
CA ALA A 23 -3.66 -14.58 19.79
C ALA A 23 -3.04 -13.42 18.98
N GLN A 24 -3.14 -13.45 17.65
CA GLN A 24 -2.69 -12.35 16.78
C GLN A 24 -3.52 -11.09 17.00
N LEU A 25 -4.85 -11.23 17.15
CA LEU A 25 -5.78 -10.13 17.41
C LEU A 25 -5.46 -9.48 18.77
N GLN A 26 -5.26 -10.28 19.81
CA GLN A 26 -4.91 -9.80 21.15
C GLN A 26 -3.55 -9.11 21.19
N ALA A 27 -2.54 -9.67 20.51
CA ALA A 27 -1.24 -9.03 20.37
C ALA A 27 -1.34 -7.67 19.64
N TYR A 28 -2.19 -7.57 18.63
CA TYR A 28 -2.45 -6.33 17.89
C TYR A 28 -3.20 -5.30 18.74
N ILE A 29 -4.28 -5.69 19.42
CA ILE A 29 -5.04 -4.82 20.33
C ILE A 29 -4.15 -4.33 21.48
N SER A 30 -3.29 -5.19 22.03
CA SER A 30 -2.34 -4.81 23.07
C SER A 30 -1.33 -3.76 22.59
N ARG A 31 -0.87 -3.85 21.34
CA ARG A 31 0.03 -2.84 20.73
C ARG A 31 -0.68 -1.51 20.48
N LEU A 32 -1.94 -1.55 20.01
CA LEU A 32 -2.74 -0.34 19.83
C LEU A 32 -3.04 0.39 21.15
N LYS A 33 -3.10 -0.34 22.28
CA LYS A 33 -3.27 0.23 23.62
C LYS A 33 -1.97 0.71 24.27
N SER A 34 -0.81 0.18 23.86
CA SER A 34 0.49 0.53 24.46
C SER A 34 1.12 1.80 23.90
N ASP A 35 0.81 2.15 22.64
CA ASP A 35 1.23 3.42 22.07
C ASP A 35 0.27 4.51 22.53
N LYS A 36 0.82 5.64 23.01
CA LYS A 36 0.09 6.83 23.49
C LYS A 36 -0.66 7.58 22.37
N ILE A 37 -1.34 6.86 21.50
CA ILE A 37 -2.25 7.41 20.50
C ILE A 37 -3.63 7.06 21.02
N PRO A 38 -4.48 8.03 21.40
CA PRO A 38 -5.85 7.77 21.77
C PRO A 38 -6.62 7.41 20.50
N ILE A 39 -6.41 6.21 19.98
CA ILE A 39 -7.22 5.66 18.91
C ILE A 39 -8.48 5.17 19.61
N ASN A 40 -9.51 6.02 19.64
CA ASN A 40 -10.85 5.54 19.92
C ASN A 40 -11.29 4.74 18.69
N ILE A 41 -10.98 3.44 18.69
CA ILE A 41 -11.17 2.56 17.54
C ILE A 41 -12.67 2.37 17.24
N GLY A 42 -13.57 2.69 18.18
CA GLY A 42 -15.02 2.61 17.98
C GLY A 42 -15.56 1.19 17.74
N ILE A 43 -14.69 0.17 17.72
CA ILE A 43 -15.07 -1.24 17.57
C ILE A 43 -15.20 -1.83 18.96
N GLU A 44 -16.44 -2.02 19.38
CA GLU A 44 -16.76 -2.59 20.69
C GLU A 44 -16.79 -4.11 20.63
N GLN A 45 -16.09 -4.74 21.58
CA GLN A 45 -16.13 -6.19 21.72
C GLN A 45 -17.55 -6.62 22.16
N PRO A 46 -18.12 -7.68 21.57
CA PRO A 46 -19.42 -8.19 22.01
C PRO A 46 -19.36 -8.67 23.47
N ASN A 47 -20.36 -8.30 24.26
CA ASN A 47 -20.55 -8.79 25.64
C ASN A 47 -21.43 -10.05 25.71
N SER A 48 -21.71 -10.70 24.58
CA SER A 48 -22.56 -11.89 24.50
C SER A 48 -21.79 -13.10 23.97
N ALA A 49 -22.32 -14.31 24.21
CA ALA A 49 -21.83 -15.54 23.59
C ALA A 49 -22.41 -15.78 22.18
N ASP A 50 -23.15 -14.82 21.61
CA ASP A 50 -23.76 -14.98 20.28
C ASP A 50 -22.69 -14.99 19.18
N HIS A 51 -22.54 -16.16 18.55
CA HIS A 51 -21.62 -16.37 17.44
C HIS A 51 -21.79 -15.35 16.31
N LYS A 52 -23.00 -14.88 16.01
CA LYS A 52 -23.22 -13.88 14.94
C LYS A 52 -22.62 -12.53 15.28
N GLN A 53 -22.71 -12.11 16.55
CA GLN A 53 -22.13 -10.85 17.02
C GLN A 53 -20.60 -10.92 16.98
N TRP A 54 -20.02 -12.05 17.35
CA TRP A 54 -18.59 -12.30 17.22
C TRP A 54 -18.10 -12.30 15.77
N LEU A 55 -18.84 -12.94 14.85
CA LEU A 55 -18.51 -12.89 13.42
C LEU A 55 -18.57 -11.48 12.86
N ALA A 56 -19.52 -10.65 13.30
CA ALA A 56 -19.61 -9.25 12.89
C ALA A 56 -18.41 -8.44 13.42
N TYR A 57 -18.09 -8.59 14.71
CA TYR A 57 -16.92 -7.97 15.33
C TYR A 57 -15.61 -8.32 14.61
N ILE A 58 -15.35 -9.60 14.34
CA ILE A 58 -14.13 -10.03 13.64
C ILE A 58 -14.04 -9.42 12.24
N LYS A 59 -15.17 -9.30 11.52
CA LYS A 59 -15.21 -8.62 10.22
C LYS A 59 -14.86 -7.13 10.33
N GLU A 60 -15.37 -6.44 11.34
CA GLU A 60 -15.07 -5.04 11.58
C GLU A 60 -13.61 -4.82 11.97
N VAL A 61 -13.06 -5.65 12.87
CA VAL A 61 -11.63 -5.57 13.24
C VAL A 61 -10.75 -5.82 12.03
N LYS A 62 -11.09 -6.81 11.18
CA LYS A 62 -10.34 -7.07 9.95
C LYS A 62 -10.37 -5.87 9.01
N LYS A 63 -11.55 -5.30 8.77
CA LYS A 63 -11.72 -4.11 7.92
C LYS A 63 -10.89 -2.93 8.45
N PHE A 64 -10.95 -2.67 9.75
CA PHE A 64 -10.16 -1.61 10.37
C PHE A 64 -8.65 -1.84 10.27
N SER A 65 -8.20 -3.08 10.47
CA SER A 65 -6.79 -3.46 10.30
C SER A 65 -6.32 -3.22 8.85
N GLU A 66 -7.15 -3.56 7.87
CA GLU A 66 -6.89 -3.29 6.46
C GLU A 66 -6.83 -1.78 6.16
N GLU A 67 -7.77 -1.00 6.71
CA GLU A 67 -7.78 0.47 6.59
C GLU A 67 -6.55 1.11 7.22
N MET A 68 -6.13 0.66 8.41
CA MET A 68 -4.93 1.18 9.08
C MET A 68 -3.65 0.83 8.32
N LYS A 69 -3.56 -0.39 7.80
CA LYS A 69 -2.46 -0.79 6.92
C LYS A 69 -2.43 0.06 5.67
N HIS A 70 -3.58 0.27 5.02
CA HIS A 70 -3.71 1.15 3.86
C HIS A 70 -3.25 2.57 4.19
N ASN A 71 -3.71 3.15 5.30
CA ASN A 71 -3.36 4.51 5.72
C ASN A 71 -1.86 4.67 6.00
N ALA A 72 -1.24 3.68 6.67
CA ALA A 72 0.19 3.68 6.93
C ALA A 72 1.00 3.59 5.63
N GLU A 73 0.64 2.67 4.73
CA GLU A 73 1.29 2.53 3.43
C GLU A 73 1.08 3.78 2.56
N TRP A 74 -0.12 4.37 2.56
CA TRP A 74 -0.42 5.61 1.83
C TRP A 74 0.37 6.79 2.39
N THR A 75 0.48 6.94 3.71
CA THR A 75 1.26 8.01 4.33
C THR A 75 2.71 7.94 3.86
N PHE A 76 3.28 6.74 3.82
CA PHE A 76 4.63 6.54 3.31
C PHE A 76 4.75 6.89 1.82
N VAL A 77 3.85 6.37 0.98
CA VAL A 77 3.83 6.69 -0.47
C VAL A 77 3.65 8.19 -0.71
N GLY A 78 2.78 8.85 0.04
CA GLY A 78 2.51 10.28 -0.07
C GLY A 78 3.74 11.13 0.21
N VAL A 79 4.55 10.74 1.20
CA VAL A 79 5.86 11.36 1.46
C VAL A 79 6.80 11.17 0.28
N LEU A 80 6.90 9.96 -0.28
CA LEU A 80 7.76 9.68 -1.43
C LEU A 80 7.33 10.48 -2.67
N ILE A 81 6.03 10.53 -2.98
CA ILE A 81 5.48 11.34 -4.08
C ILE A 81 5.83 12.81 -3.88
N SER A 82 5.58 13.35 -2.68
CA SER A 82 5.86 14.75 -2.36
C SER A 82 7.34 15.09 -2.50
N GLN A 83 8.23 14.20 -2.05
CA GLN A 83 9.67 14.35 -2.18
C GLN A 83 10.10 14.33 -3.66
N THR A 84 9.66 13.31 -4.41
CA THR A 84 9.98 13.18 -5.84
C THR A 84 9.50 14.39 -6.63
N TYR A 85 8.24 14.81 -6.42
CA TYR A 85 7.66 15.97 -7.11
C TYR A 85 8.45 17.25 -6.84
N LYS A 86 8.78 17.54 -5.57
CA LYS A 86 9.57 18.73 -5.20
C LYS A 86 10.94 18.74 -5.85
N ILE A 87 11.66 17.62 -5.83
CA ILE A 87 13.00 17.52 -6.44
C ILE A 87 12.89 17.71 -7.96
N MET A 88 11.90 17.08 -8.59
CA MET A 88 11.67 17.20 -10.03
C MET A 88 11.40 18.66 -10.43
N GLN A 89 10.52 19.38 -9.71
CA GLN A 89 10.26 20.79 -9.97
C GLN A 89 11.52 21.66 -9.82
N ILE A 90 12.40 21.35 -8.86
CA ILE A 90 13.71 22.02 -8.73
C ILE A 90 14.60 21.74 -9.95
N LEU A 91 14.62 20.52 -10.47
CA LEU A 91 15.42 20.15 -11.64
C LEU A 91 14.88 20.80 -12.91
N ILE A 92 13.58 20.77 -13.15
CA ILE A 92 12.93 21.41 -14.32
C ILE A 92 13.21 22.92 -14.33
N ASN A 93 13.07 23.59 -13.18
CA ASN A 93 13.37 25.02 -13.04
C ASN A 93 14.84 25.37 -13.32
N LYS A 94 15.77 24.41 -13.21
CA LYS A 94 17.19 24.56 -13.57
C LYS A 94 17.47 24.36 -15.07
N LYS A 95 16.44 24.27 -15.92
CA LYS A 95 16.51 24.18 -17.39
C LYS A 95 17.15 22.91 -17.97
N PHE A 96 16.77 21.73 -17.48
CA PHE A 96 16.97 20.53 -18.27
C PHE A 96 15.96 20.50 -19.43
N LYS A 97 16.44 20.62 -20.67
CA LYS A 97 15.65 20.45 -21.90
C LYS A 97 15.51 18.97 -22.32
N ASP A 98 15.98 18.05 -21.49
CA ASP A 98 16.12 16.62 -21.78
C ASP A 98 15.53 15.83 -20.61
N ASP A 99 14.38 15.21 -20.86
CA ASP A 99 13.59 14.46 -19.87
C ASP A 99 14.32 13.20 -19.39
N ASP A 100 15.10 12.56 -20.26
CA ASP A 100 15.87 11.35 -19.91
C ASP A 100 16.99 11.70 -18.91
N LYS A 101 17.67 12.82 -19.14
CA LYS A 101 18.69 13.32 -18.21
C LYS A 101 18.06 13.75 -16.89
N CYS A 102 16.92 14.44 -16.93
CA CYS A 102 16.18 14.83 -15.73
C CYS A 102 15.78 13.61 -14.90
N LYS A 103 15.22 12.57 -15.52
CA LYS A 103 14.86 11.31 -14.85
C LYS A 103 16.08 10.64 -14.22
N LYS A 104 17.21 10.58 -14.92
CA LYS A 104 18.45 9.97 -14.40
C LYS A 104 19.00 10.71 -13.17
N ASP A 105 19.05 12.04 -13.23
CA ASP A 105 19.55 12.87 -12.14
C ASP A 105 18.61 12.81 -10.92
N LEU A 106 17.28 12.86 -11.17
CA LEU A 106 16.25 12.68 -10.15
C LEU A 106 16.40 11.32 -9.45
N MET A 107 16.48 10.24 -10.22
CA MET A 107 16.64 8.89 -9.67
C MET A 107 17.93 8.78 -8.85
N THR A 108 19.03 9.36 -9.31
CA THR A 108 20.29 9.37 -8.56
C THR A 108 20.09 10.03 -7.18
N ILE A 109 19.49 11.22 -7.14
CA ILE A 109 19.21 11.95 -5.88
C ILE A 109 18.31 11.11 -4.96
N LEU A 110 17.22 10.56 -5.49
CA LEU A 110 16.28 9.76 -4.70
C LEU A 110 16.92 8.49 -4.16
N THR A 111 17.72 7.79 -4.96
CA THR A 111 18.40 6.57 -4.52
C THR A 111 19.47 6.83 -3.47
N ASN A 112 20.16 7.98 -3.53
CA ASN A 112 21.14 8.39 -2.52
C ASN A 112 20.49 8.84 -1.20
N SER A 113 19.17 9.09 -1.20
CA SER A 113 18.43 9.40 0.04
C SER A 113 18.03 8.14 0.83
N ILE A 114 18.25 6.94 0.28
CA ILE A 114 17.99 5.69 0.98
C ILE A 114 19.11 5.50 2.04
N PRO A 115 18.77 5.29 3.32
CA PRO A 115 19.76 5.09 4.38
C PRO A 115 20.70 3.90 4.10
N ASP A 116 21.99 4.07 4.39
CA ASP A 116 23.03 3.06 4.11
C ASP A 116 22.83 1.74 4.90
N ASP A 117 22.13 1.79 6.02
CA ASP A 117 21.76 0.63 6.84
C ASP A 117 20.54 -0.14 6.30
N THR A 118 19.90 0.35 5.23
CA THR A 118 18.78 -0.31 4.58
C THR A 118 19.25 -1.60 3.90
N SER A 119 18.62 -2.73 4.23
CA SER A 119 18.92 -4.01 3.57
C SER A 119 18.84 -3.92 2.04
N ALA A 120 19.69 -4.66 1.32
CA ALA A 120 19.72 -4.64 -0.15
C ALA A 120 18.34 -4.90 -0.80
N THR A 121 17.55 -5.82 -0.22
CA THR A 121 16.18 -6.11 -0.66
C THR A 121 15.27 -4.89 -0.51
N GLN A 122 15.32 -4.22 0.64
CA GLN A 122 14.48 -3.06 0.92
C GLN A 122 14.91 -1.85 0.08
N ALA A 123 16.22 -1.64 -0.08
CA ALA A 123 16.76 -0.63 -0.98
C ALA A 123 16.29 -0.86 -2.43
N GLY A 124 16.32 -2.11 -2.90
CA GLY A 124 15.80 -2.48 -4.22
C GLY A 124 14.31 -2.14 -4.40
N ARG A 125 13.48 -2.42 -3.39
CA ARG A 125 12.05 -2.06 -3.41
C ARG A 125 11.83 -0.55 -3.41
N CYS A 126 12.57 0.21 -2.61
CA CYS A 126 12.50 1.67 -2.60
C CYS A 126 12.88 2.26 -3.97
N LYS A 127 13.94 1.76 -4.59
CA LYS A 127 14.34 2.17 -5.95
C LYS A 127 13.23 1.94 -6.98
N GLN A 128 12.56 0.79 -6.92
CA GLN A 128 11.42 0.48 -7.80
C GLN A 128 10.24 1.42 -7.58
N VAL A 129 9.91 1.73 -6.32
CA VAL A 129 8.83 2.65 -6.01
C VAL A 129 9.15 4.06 -6.53
N TYR A 130 10.39 4.53 -6.36
CA TYR A 130 10.81 5.81 -6.92
C TYR A 130 10.72 5.86 -8.45
N ASP A 131 11.09 4.79 -9.15
CA ASP A 131 10.98 4.71 -10.62
C ASP A 131 9.51 4.84 -11.05
N HIS A 132 8.60 4.11 -10.42
CA HIS A 132 7.16 4.20 -10.71
C HIS A 132 6.56 5.57 -10.41
N ILE A 133 6.91 6.17 -9.27
CA ILE A 133 6.45 7.52 -8.90
C ILE A 133 6.98 8.55 -9.91
N THR A 134 8.23 8.41 -10.33
CA THR A 134 8.84 9.32 -11.32
C THR A 134 8.11 9.24 -12.66
N ASP A 135 7.85 8.02 -13.16
CA ASP A 135 7.09 7.82 -14.40
C ASP A 135 5.66 8.36 -14.31
N LEU A 136 5.01 8.20 -13.14
CA LEU A 136 3.69 8.76 -12.88
C LEU A 136 3.68 10.26 -13.08
N ILE A 137 4.59 10.93 -12.38
CA ILE A 137 4.64 12.38 -12.31
C ILE A 137 4.95 12.94 -13.70
N LEU A 138 5.98 12.41 -14.39
CA LEU A 138 6.33 12.85 -15.75
C LEU A 138 5.14 12.73 -16.71
N LYS A 139 4.46 11.59 -16.71
CA LYS A 139 3.29 11.36 -17.59
C LYS A 139 2.11 12.30 -17.30
N LEU A 140 1.95 12.72 -16.06
CA LEU A 140 0.87 13.63 -15.65
C LEU A 140 1.23 15.10 -15.89
N GLU A 141 2.49 15.49 -15.69
CA GLU A 141 3.03 16.81 -16.07
C GLU A 141 2.96 17.06 -17.58
N ASP A 142 3.32 16.06 -18.39
CA ASP A 142 3.18 16.12 -19.86
C ASP A 142 1.74 16.41 -20.29
N GLN A 143 0.78 15.91 -19.52
CA GLN A 143 -0.64 16.14 -19.73
C GLN A 143 -1.17 17.39 -19.02
N LYS A 144 -0.30 18.15 -18.34
CA LYS A 144 -0.61 19.37 -17.58
C LYS A 144 -1.67 19.14 -16.49
N ILE A 145 -1.70 17.95 -15.90
CA ILE A 145 -2.61 17.61 -14.80
C ILE A 145 -1.95 17.97 -13.48
N LEU A 146 -2.55 18.91 -12.76
CA LEU A 146 -2.04 19.43 -11.50
C LEU A 146 -2.00 18.35 -10.40
N ILE A 147 -0.97 18.37 -9.56
CA ILE A 147 -0.77 17.41 -8.46
C ILE A 147 -1.95 17.39 -7.47
N GLU A 148 -2.57 18.53 -7.22
CA GLU A 148 -3.75 18.68 -6.36
C GLU A 148 -4.95 17.85 -6.87
N THR A 149 -4.97 17.55 -8.17
CA THR A 149 -6.02 16.76 -8.81
C THR A 149 -5.76 15.26 -8.66
N TRP A 150 -4.58 14.78 -9.06
CA TRP A 150 -4.33 13.35 -9.16
C TRP A 150 -3.85 12.72 -7.85
N TYR A 151 -3.20 13.49 -6.96
CA TYR A 151 -2.68 12.98 -5.69
C TYR A 151 -3.79 12.39 -4.79
N PRO A 152 -4.94 13.07 -4.57
CA PRO A 152 -6.03 12.49 -3.77
C PRO A 152 -6.67 11.25 -4.43
N LEU A 153 -6.64 11.18 -5.77
CA LEU A 153 -7.23 10.07 -6.52
C LEU A 153 -6.42 8.79 -6.40
N LEU A 154 -5.08 8.89 -6.28
CA LEU A 154 -4.24 7.73 -5.98
C LEU A 154 -4.59 7.07 -4.65
N ASN A 155 -4.88 7.87 -3.62
CA ASN A 155 -5.33 7.35 -2.33
C ASN A 155 -6.68 6.63 -2.46
N LYS A 156 -7.64 7.27 -3.15
CA LYS A 156 -8.97 6.70 -3.39
C LYS A 156 -8.91 5.39 -4.21
N ALA A 157 -7.93 5.26 -5.09
CA ALA A 157 -7.69 4.05 -5.87
C ALA A 157 -6.84 3.00 -5.16
N SER A 158 -6.55 3.20 -3.87
CA SER A 158 -5.75 2.29 -3.06
C SER A 158 -4.35 2.02 -3.62
N VAL A 159 -3.71 3.05 -4.18
CA VAL A 159 -2.29 2.96 -4.59
C VAL A 159 -1.42 2.99 -3.34
N THR A 160 -0.95 1.82 -2.92
CA THR A 160 -0.10 1.66 -1.74
C THR A 160 1.35 1.36 -2.08
N TYR A 161 2.23 1.40 -1.07
CA TYR A 161 3.62 0.96 -1.24
C TYR A 161 3.68 -0.49 -1.74
N HIS A 162 2.79 -1.35 -1.22
CA HIS A 162 2.66 -2.73 -1.68
C HIS A 162 2.22 -2.84 -3.13
N PHE A 163 1.27 -2.01 -3.57
CA PHE A 163 0.86 -1.93 -4.97
C PHE A 163 2.04 -1.56 -5.87
N LEU A 164 2.79 -0.50 -5.51
CA LEU A 164 3.87 0.05 -6.33
C LEU A 164 5.08 -0.88 -6.47
N HIS A 165 5.54 -1.56 -5.42
CA HIS A 165 6.67 -2.49 -5.59
C HIS A 165 6.27 -3.85 -6.20
N ASN A 166 5.02 -4.30 -6.01
CA ASN A 166 4.54 -5.56 -6.59
C ASN A 166 3.96 -5.44 -7.99
N SER A 167 3.88 -4.23 -8.55
CA SER A 167 3.50 -3.99 -9.94
C SER A 167 4.54 -4.60 -10.90
N ASN A 168 5.82 -4.66 -10.49
CA ASN A 168 6.94 -5.13 -11.31
C ASN A 168 7.28 -6.62 -11.12
N PHE A 169 6.93 -7.24 -9.98
CA PHE A 169 7.20 -8.67 -9.72
C PHE A 169 6.43 -9.61 -10.67
N LYS A 170 5.39 -9.11 -11.33
CA LYS A 170 4.65 -9.79 -12.40
C LYS A 170 4.69 -8.96 -13.68
N ARG A 171 5.88 -8.79 -14.28
CA ARG A 171 6.04 -8.14 -15.60
C ARG A 171 4.99 -8.69 -16.59
N LYS A 172 4.28 -7.76 -17.24
CA LYS A 172 3.27 -7.89 -18.32
C LYS A 172 1.77 -7.85 -17.99
N LYS A 173 1.28 -7.98 -16.75
CA LYS A 173 -0.18 -7.89 -16.48
C LYS A 173 -0.66 -6.73 -15.61
N LYS A 174 0.19 -6.15 -14.75
CA LYS A 174 -0.21 -5.06 -13.84
C LYS A 174 -0.01 -3.65 -14.41
N PHE A 175 0.78 -3.51 -15.48
CA PHE A 175 0.94 -2.22 -16.17
C PHE A 175 -0.37 -1.78 -16.84
N ASN A 176 -1.20 -2.71 -17.31
CA ASN A 176 -2.55 -2.40 -17.79
C ASN A 176 -3.41 -1.73 -16.73
N LEU A 177 -3.40 -2.19 -15.48
CA LEU A 177 -4.18 -1.56 -14.39
C LEU A 177 -3.72 -0.14 -14.08
N TYR A 178 -2.41 0.10 -14.15
CA TYR A 178 -1.83 1.42 -13.93
C TYR A 178 -2.08 2.37 -15.11
N GLU A 179 -1.96 1.89 -16.35
CA GLU A 179 -2.32 2.65 -17.53
C GLU A 179 -3.82 2.87 -17.65
N GLU A 180 -4.66 1.88 -17.37
CA GLU A 180 -6.12 1.98 -17.29
C GLU A 180 -6.51 2.97 -16.19
N PHE A 181 -5.86 2.92 -15.02
CA PHE A 181 -6.09 3.90 -13.96
C PHE A 181 -5.70 5.31 -14.39
N ILE A 182 -4.51 5.51 -15.00
CA ILE A 182 -4.11 6.82 -15.54
C ILE A 182 -5.08 7.25 -16.65
N ASN A 183 -5.46 6.37 -17.56
CA ASN A 183 -6.39 6.68 -18.64
C ASN A 183 -7.77 7.05 -18.10
N LEU A 184 -8.25 6.35 -17.07
CA LEU A 184 -9.51 6.67 -16.38
C LEU A 184 -9.41 8.05 -15.73
N LEU A 185 -8.32 8.31 -14.99
CA LEU A 185 -8.08 9.57 -14.29
C LEU A 185 -7.97 10.75 -15.28
N VAL A 186 -7.29 10.56 -16.41
CA VAL A 186 -7.20 11.52 -17.52
C VAL A 186 -8.57 11.74 -18.17
N SER A 187 -9.35 10.67 -18.37
CA SER A 187 -10.66 10.76 -19.01
C SER A 187 -11.70 11.47 -18.15
N GLU A 188 -11.63 11.30 -16.83
CA GLU A 188 -12.49 12.00 -15.87
C GLU A 188 -12.05 13.46 -15.67
N TYR A 189 -10.76 13.78 -15.82
CA TYR A 189 -10.25 15.16 -15.72
C TYR A 189 -10.56 16.04 -16.95
N LYS A 190 -10.69 15.45 -18.14
CA LYS A 190 -10.95 16.18 -19.40
C LYS A 190 -12.45 16.43 -19.69
N LYS A 191 -13.35 15.93 -18.84
CA LYS A 191 -14.79 16.22 -18.90
C LYS A 191 -15.10 17.49 -18.13
#